data_AF-A0A0F4GAP4-F1
#
_entry.id   AF-A0A0F4GAP4-F1
#
_cell.length_a   1.000
_cell.length_b   1.000
_cell.length_c   1.000
_cell.angle_alpha   90.00
_cell.angle_beta   90.00
_cell.angle_gamma   90.00
#
_symmetry.space_group_name_H-M   'P 1'
#
loop_
_entity.id
_entity.type
_entity.pdbx_description
1 polymer ?
#
loop_
_entity_poly.entity_id
_entity_poly.type
_entity_poly.pdbx_seq_one_letter_code
_entity_poly.pdbx_strand_id
1 'polypeptide(L)'
;MRMGGLRRRMARAMSGRARRLRWRLVWRMYPGYDDVWARGVYHCLFCDGYEDRGVESAGVLALGELGKLQPAVHTARMAKRLTSSVTIYTDGDVELESQIRNTLGKDPFFKMDGGRVTRLEKAKEKASEVIVYLQDGSKVVHGFVAHKHKPKINGPFVEQLGLELADTAVINSSSPWYETSVSCDFAVGDCASPVPAVPNAMSMGAFAAIGLAGQLGAE
;
A
#
# COMPACT_ATOMS: atom_id res chain seq x y z
N MET A 1 22.25 32.27 8.49
CA MET A 1 22.12 31.32 9.63
C MET A 1 23.08 30.15 9.33
N ARG A 2 24.02 29.85 10.23
CA ARG A 2 25.30 29.18 9.90
C ARG A 2 25.17 27.70 9.46
N MET A 3 25.79 27.36 8.31
CA MET A 3 26.07 26.01 7.78
C MET A 3 26.74 25.03 8.77
N GLY A 4 27.29 25.51 9.88
CA GLY A 4 27.88 24.67 10.94
C GLY A 4 26.88 23.77 11.67
N GLY A 5 25.58 24.10 11.63
CA GLY A 5 24.52 23.26 12.20
C GLY A 5 24.16 22.05 11.34
N LEU A 6 24.19 22.20 10.00
CA LEU A 6 23.79 21.16 9.05
C LEU A 6 24.86 20.06 8.91
N ARG A 7 26.16 20.43 8.86
CA ARG A 7 27.27 19.45 8.87
C ARG A 7 27.26 18.56 10.11
N ARG A 8 26.83 19.07 11.28
CA ARG A 8 26.69 18.25 12.51
C ARG A 8 25.44 17.34 12.48
N ARG A 9 24.39 17.69 11.73
CA ARG A 9 23.18 16.85 11.56
C ARG A 9 23.39 15.75 10.51
N MET A 10 23.97 16.08 9.35
CA MET A 10 24.30 15.10 8.30
C MET A 10 25.35 14.07 8.77
N ALA A 11 26.41 14.49 9.46
CA ALA A 11 27.42 13.56 9.98
C ALA A 11 26.85 12.56 11.00
N ARG A 12 25.77 12.92 11.71
CA ARG A 12 25.09 12.02 12.65
C ARG A 12 24.18 11.02 11.91
N ALA A 13 23.54 11.43 10.82
CA ALA A 13 22.70 10.55 9.99
C ALA A 13 23.52 9.52 9.20
N MET A 14 24.70 9.89 8.68
CA MET A 14 25.57 8.97 7.92
C MET A 14 26.32 7.94 8.77
N SER A 15 26.27 8.06 10.12
CA SER A 15 26.86 7.07 11.04
C SER A 15 25.98 5.86 11.33
N GLY A 16 24.76 5.83 10.78
CA GLY A 16 23.82 4.72 10.94
C GLY A 16 24.26 3.50 10.13
N ARG A 17 24.88 2.52 10.80
CA ARG A 17 25.02 1.15 10.27
C ARG A 17 23.71 0.75 9.59
N ALA A 18 23.77 0.42 8.30
CA ALA A 18 22.67 -0.11 7.52
C ALA A 18 22.22 -1.46 8.10
N ARG A 19 21.46 -1.41 9.19
CA ARG A 19 20.64 -2.54 9.62
C ARG A 19 19.54 -2.62 8.57
N ARG A 20 19.44 -3.75 7.87
CA ARG A 20 18.30 -4.09 7.00
C ARG A 20 17.02 -3.60 7.68
N LEU A 21 16.45 -2.51 7.16
CA LEU A 21 15.12 -2.04 7.55
C LEU A 21 14.15 -3.06 6.96
N ARG A 22 13.98 -4.17 7.67
CA ARG A 22 12.89 -5.11 7.41
C ARG A 22 11.62 -4.34 7.75
N TRP A 23 10.70 -4.21 6.77
CA TRP A 23 9.35 -3.70 6.98
C TRP A 23 8.72 -4.42 8.19
N ARG A 24 8.77 -3.81 9.37
CA ARG A 24 8.05 -4.30 10.54
C ARG A 24 6.65 -3.71 10.45
N LEU A 25 5.89 -4.29 9.54
CA LEU A 25 4.47 -4.07 9.36
C LEU A 25 3.80 -4.35 10.71
N VAL A 26 3.41 -3.30 11.44
CA VAL A 26 2.64 -3.41 12.69
C VAL A 26 1.19 -3.62 12.27
N TRP A 27 0.81 -4.85 11.89
CA TRP A 27 -0.57 -5.14 11.54
C TRP A 27 -1.05 -6.36 12.32
N ARG A 28 -2.00 -6.14 13.23
CA ARG A 28 -2.75 -7.21 13.88
C ARG A 28 -4.21 -7.00 13.52
N MET A 29 -4.52 -7.07 12.23
CA MET A 29 -5.88 -6.87 11.73
C MET A 29 -6.74 -8.09 12.10
N TYR A 30 -6.30 -9.28 11.66
CA TYR A 30 -6.93 -10.55 11.98
C TYR A 30 -5.87 -11.64 12.17
N PRO A 31 -6.14 -12.72 12.94
CA PRO A 31 -5.25 -13.87 13.01
C PRO A 31 -4.95 -14.44 11.61
N GLY A 32 -3.71 -14.88 11.40
CA GLY A 32 -3.22 -15.50 10.16
C GLY A 32 -2.94 -14.52 8.99
N TYR A 33 -3.18 -13.22 9.16
CA TYR A 33 -2.91 -12.22 8.14
C TYR A 33 -1.43 -12.21 7.70
N ASP A 34 -0.50 -12.28 8.66
CA ASP A 34 0.94 -12.26 8.38
C ASP A 34 1.40 -13.47 7.55
N ASP A 35 0.70 -14.60 7.65
CA ASP A 35 1.05 -15.82 6.93
C ASP A 35 0.68 -15.75 5.44
N VAL A 36 -0.33 -14.96 5.11
CA VAL A 36 -0.88 -14.80 3.75
C VAL A 36 -0.41 -13.51 3.05
N TRP A 37 0.08 -12.52 3.81
CA TRP A 37 0.57 -11.26 3.24
C TRP A 37 1.71 -11.49 2.24
N ALA A 38 1.58 -10.91 1.04
CA ALA A 38 2.50 -11.09 -0.09
C ALA A 38 2.69 -12.55 -0.53
N ARG A 39 1.77 -13.44 -0.15
CA ARG A 39 1.78 -14.88 -0.47
C ARG A 39 0.40 -15.38 -0.92
N GLY A 40 -0.51 -14.48 -1.22
CA GLY A 40 -1.92 -14.77 -1.47
C GLY A 40 -2.81 -13.56 -1.18
N VAL A 41 -2.40 -12.71 -0.23
CA VAL A 41 -2.94 -11.36 -0.09
C VAL A 41 -2.03 -10.36 -0.79
N TYR A 42 -2.53 -9.72 -1.84
CA TYR A 42 -1.80 -8.78 -2.67
C TYR A 42 -2.25 -7.33 -2.47
N HIS A 43 -1.28 -6.44 -2.37
CA HIS A 43 -1.52 -5.01 -2.19
C HIS A 43 -1.70 -4.23 -3.50
N CYS A 44 -1.14 -4.77 -4.59
CA CYS A 44 -1.12 -4.14 -5.89
C CYS A 44 -1.27 -5.21 -6.98
N LEU A 45 -2.39 -5.19 -7.69
CA LEU A 45 -2.66 -6.13 -8.78
C LEU A 45 -1.92 -5.79 -10.09
N PHE A 46 -1.06 -4.78 -10.07
CA PHE A 46 -0.03 -4.58 -11.11
C PHE A 46 1.28 -5.29 -10.77
N CYS A 47 1.58 -5.46 -9.48
CA CYS A 47 2.81 -6.13 -9.03
C CYS A 47 2.63 -7.64 -8.97
N ASP A 48 1.46 -8.07 -8.50
CA ASP A 48 1.13 -9.48 -8.26
C ASP A 48 -0.23 -9.82 -8.88
N GLY A 49 -0.49 -11.11 -9.05
CA GLY A 49 -1.79 -11.66 -9.45
C GLY A 49 -1.89 -12.03 -10.93
N TYR A 50 -0.96 -11.55 -11.77
CA TYR A 50 -0.85 -12.07 -13.15
C TYR A 50 -0.41 -13.55 -13.17
N GLU A 51 0.42 -13.91 -12.19
CA GLU A 51 0.91 -15.26 -11.93
C GLU A 51 -0.25 -16.20 -11.56
N ASP A 52 -1.28 -15.67 -10.89
CA ASP A 52 -2.47 -16.40 -10.43
C ASP A 52 -3.69 -16.20 -11.35
N ARG A 53 -3.48 -15.78 -12.60
CA ARG A 53 -4.60 -15.59 -13.54
C ARG A 53 -5.28 -16.93 -13.86
N GLY A 54 -6.59 -16.89 -14.09
CA GLY A 54 -7.41 -18.06 -14.40
C GLY A 54 -7.94 -18.80 -13.18
N VAL A 55 -7.67 -18.32 -11.96
CA VAL A 55 -8.31 -18.85 -10.75
C VAL A 55 -9.82 -18.56 -10.74
N GLU A 56 -10.59 -19.47 -10.16
CA GLU A 56 -12.06 -19.39 -10.17
C GLU A 56 -12.60 -18.15 -9.46
N SER A 57 -11.93 -17.71 -8.39
CA SER A 57 -12.35 -16.55 -7.62
C SER A 57 -11.20 -15.79 -6.98
N ALA A 58 -11.38 -14.48 -6.84
CA ALA A 58 -10.57 -13.61 -5.98
C ALA A 58 -11.44 -12.92 -4.93
N GLY A 59 -10.85 -12.65 -3.77
CA GLY A 59 -11.43 -11.79 -2.74
C GLY A 59 -10.92 -10.35 -2.85
N VAL A 60 -11.75 -9.38 -2.49
CA VAL A 60 -11.34 -7.98 -2.29
C VAL A 60 -11.79 -7.57 -0.89
N LEU A 61 -10.83 -7.28 -0.01
CA LEU A 61 -11.13 -6.76 1.32
C LEU A 61 -11.28 -5.24 1.22
N ALA A 62 -12.52 -4.76 1.13
CA ALA A 62 -12.88 -3.34 1.07
C ALA A 62 -12.75 -2.70 2.46
N LEU A 63 -11.53 -2.72 2.98
CA LEU A 63 -11.11 -2.25 4.28
C LEU A 63 -9.88 -1.37 4.12
N GLY A 64 -9.56 -0.55 5.14
CA GLY A 64 -8.38 0.31 5.11
C GLY A 64 -8.42 1.27 3.92
N GLU A 65 -7.40 1.26 3.06
CA GLU A 65 -7.37 2.11 1.86
C GLU A 65 -8.39 1.68 0.80
N LEU A 66 -8.80 0.40 0.83
CA LEU A 66 -9.89 -0.11 -0.02
C LEU A 66 -11.26 0.09 0.63
N GLY A 67 -11.36 0.62 1.85
CA GLY A 67 -12.62 0.92 2.56
C GLY A 67 -13.33 2.18 2.03
N LYS A 68 -13.14 2.51 0.75
CA LYS A 68 -13.74 3.65 0.06
C LYS A 68 -14.26 3.17 -1.28
N LEU A 69 -15.35 3.79 -1.76
CA LEU A 69 -16.03 3.37 -2.98
C LEU A 69 -15.09 3.22 -4.20
N GLN A 70 -14.35 4.28 -4.53
CA GLN A 70 -13.52 4.29 -5.75
C GLN A 70 -12.37 3.27 -5.69
N PRO A 71 -11.55 3.21 -4.61
CA PRO A 71 -10.55 2.16 -4.46
C PRO A 71 -11.11 0.73 -4.53
N ALA A 72 -12.21 0.43 -3.83
CA ALA A 72 -12.82 -0.91 -3.84
C ALA A 72 -13.26 -1.32 -5.25
N VAL A 73 -14.00 -0.44 -5.93
CA VAL A 73 -14.50 -0.67 -7.30
C VAL A 73 -13.35 -0.81 -8.29
N HIS A 74 -12.32 0.02 -8.17
CA HIS A 74 -11.14 -0.04 -9.02
C HIS A 74 -10.42 -1.39 -8.87
N THR A 75 -10.14 -1.82 -7.63
CA THR A 75 -9.48 -3.09 -7.35
C THR A 75 -10.33 -4.30 -7.78
N ALA A 76 -11.65 -4.26 -7.57
CA ALA A 76 -12.53 -5.32 -8.04
C ALA A 76 -12.49 -5.47 -9.56
N ARG A 77 -12.52 -4.35 -10.31
CA ARG A 77 -12.39 -4.36 -11.78
C ARG A 77 -11.03 -4.85 -12.25
N MET A 78 -9.95 -4.58 -11.50
CA MET A 78 -8.64 -5.18 -11.79
C MET A 78 -8.65 -6.69 -11.58
N ALA A 79 -9.18 -7.18 -10.45
CA ALA A 79 -9.28 -8.60 -10.16
C ALA A 79 -10.16 -9.37 -11.17
N LYS A 80 -11.19 -8.70 -11.73
CA LYS A 80 -12.02 -9.24 -12.82
C LYS A 80 -11.22 -9.63 -14.06
N ARG A 81 -10.06 -9.01 -14.31
CA ARG A 81 -9.20 -9.35 -15.46
C ARG A 81 -8.39 -10.64 -15.23
N LEU A 82 -8.33 -11.12 -13.99
CA LEU A 82 -7.47 -12.23 -13.57
C LEU A 82 -8.26 -13.48 -13.18
N THR A 83 -9.58 -13.38 -12.98
CA THR A 83 -10.39 -14.44 -12.37
C THR A 83 -11.71 -14.66 -13.10
N SER A 84 -12.48 -15.66 -12.68
CA SER A 84 -13.86 -15.88 -13.17
C SER A 84 -14.94 -15.25 -12.28
N SER A 85 -14.61 -14.87 -11.05
CA SER A 85 -15.52 -14.17 -10.14
C SER A 85 -14.77 -13.39 -9.07
N VAL A 86 -15.36 -12.30 -8.57
CA VAL A 86 -14.77 -11.48 -7.50
C VAL A 86 -15.77 -11.34 -6.36
N THR A 87 -15.33 -11.67 -5.14
CA THR A 87 -16.12 -11.45 -3.91
C THR A 87 -15.57 -10.25 -3.16
N ILE A 88 -16.42 -9.28 -2.86
CA ILE A 88 -16.05 -8.02 -2.19
C ILE A 88 -16.57 -8.07 -0.76
N TYR A 89 -15.64 -8.03 0.19
CA TYR A 89 -15.92 -8.06 1.62
C TYR A 89 -15.92 -6.65 2.21
N THR A 90 -17.03 -6.22 2.80
CA THR A 90 -17.17 -4.87 3.40
C THR A 90 -17.11 -4.85 4.92
N ASP A 91 -16.92 -6.01 5.57
CA ASP A 91 -16.76 -6.15 7.02
C ASP A 91 -17.89 -5.51 7.85
N GLY A 92 -19.12 -5.58 7.35
CA GLY A 92 -20.31 -5.01 7.97
C GLY A 92 -20.62 -3.56 7.59
N ASP A 93 -19.84 -2.92 6.72
CA ASP A 93 -20.15 -1.58 6.20
C ASP A 93 -21.26 -1.65 5.12
N VAL A 94 -22.50 -1.51 5.58
CA VAL A 94 -23.71 -1.59 4.76
C VAL A 94 -23.79 -0.43 3.76
N GLU A 95 -23.31 0.76 4.12
CA GLU A 95 -23.34 1.93 3.25
C GLU A 95 -22.36 1.76 2.10
N LEU A 96 -21.11 1.37 2.40
CA LEU A 96 -20.11 1.07 1.37
C LEU A 96 -20.57 -0.08 0.46
N GLU A 97 -21.16 -1.14 1.03
CA GLU A 97 -21.71 -2.25 0.26
C GLU A 97 -22.77 -1.78 -0.74
N SER A 98 -23.71 -0.94 -0.30
CA SER A 98 -24.76 -0.35 -1.14
C SER A 98 -24.17 0.49 -2.26
N GLN A 99 -23.20 1.36 -1.94
CA GLN A 99 -22.53 2.20 -2.93
C GLN A 99 -21.77 1.39 -3.99
N ILE A 100 -21.04 0.35 -3.57
CA ILE A 100 -20.30 -0.54 -4.46
C ILE A 100 -21.28 -1.30 -5.36
N ARG A 101 -22.35 -1.87 -4.79
CA ARG A 101 -23.39 -2.59 -5.53
C ARG A 101 -24.05 -1.69 -6.58
N ASN A 102 -24.38 -0.44 -6.22
CA ASN A 102 -24.94 0.53 -7.15
C ASN A 102 -23.97 0.88 -8.29
N THR A 103 -22.67 0.98 -7.98
CA THR A 103 -21.63 1.34 -8.97
C THR A 103 -21.28 0.19 -9.92
N LEU A 104 -21.26 -1.05 -9.42
CA LEU A 104 -20.98 -2.24 -10.22
C LEU A 104 -22.22 -2.79 -10.94
N GLY A 105 -23.42 -2.39 -10.49
CA GLY A 105 -24.69 -2.79 -11.08
C GLY A 105 -25.02 -4.26 -10.85
N LYS A 106 -25.80 -4.85 -11.76
CA LYS A 106 -26.24 -6.26 -11.71
C LYS A 106 -25.25 -7.22 -12.39
N ASP A 107 -23.98 -6.85 -12.48
CA ASP A 107 -22.97 -7.71 -13.09
C ASP A 107 -22.76 -8.96 -12.20
N PRO A 108 -23.14 -10.17 -12.65
CA PRO A 108 -23.09 -11.38 -11.83
C PRO A 108 -21.64 -11.81 -11.51
N PHE A 109 -20.66 -11.18 -12.15
CA PHE A 109 -19.25 -11.40 -11.89
C PHE A 109 -18.84 -10.94 -10.47
N PHE A 110 -19.49 -9.89 -9.96
CA PHE A 110 -19.19 -9.32 -8.65
C PHE A 110 -20.18 -9.82 -7.61
N LYS A 111 -19.66 -10.49 -6.58
CA LYS A 111 -20.40 -10.94 -5.41
C LYS A 111 -20.10 -9.98 -4.26
N MET A 112 -21.14 -9.59 -3.54
CA MET A 112 -20.99 -8.78 -2.32
C MET A 112 -21.16 -9.68 -1.11
N ASP A 113 -20.27 -9.50 -0.13
CA ASP A 113 -20.35 -10.17 1.16
C ASP A 113 -20.16 -9.12 2.28
N GLY A 114 -21.26 -8.79 2.95
CA GLY A 114 -21.25 -7.87 4.10
C GLY A 114 -20.76 -8.53 5.40
N GLY A 115 -20.45 -9.83 5.38
CA GLY A 115 -20.00 -10.58 6.52
C GLY A 115 -18.69 -10.05 7.09
N ARG A 116 -18.60 -10.04 8.43
CA ARG A 116 -17.37 -9.66 9.11
C ARG A 116 -16.29 -10.72 8.93
N VAL A 117 -15.13 -10.33 8.44
CA VAL A 117 -13.97 -11.22 8.30
C VAL A 117 -13.31 -11.39 9.67
N THR A 118 -13.10 -12.63 10.09
CA THR A 118 -12.56 -12.94 11.42
C THR A 118 -11.13 -13.48 11.39
N ARG A 119 -10.75 -14.17 10.31
CA ARG A 119 -9.46 -14.83 10.18
C ARG A 119 -9.12 -15.07 8.71
N LEU A 120 -7.84 -15.02 8.39
CA LEU A 120 -7.31 -15.50 7.12
C LEU A 120 -6.42 -16.73 7.37
N GLU A 121 -6.40 -17.65 6.42
CA GLU A 121 -5.51 -18.81 6.45
C GLU A 121 -4.96 -19.08 5.05
N LYS A 122 -3.71 -19.49 4.98
CA LYS A 122 -3.14 -19.97 3.73
C LYS A 122 -3.64 -21.38 3.45
N ALA A 123 -4.19 -21.62 2.26
CA ALA A 123 -4.52 -22.98 1.85
C ALA A 123 -3.25 -23.81 1.66
N LYS A 124 -3.28 -25.09 2.06
CA LYS A 124 -2.08 -25.93 2.07
C LYS A 124 -1.64 -26.40 0.67
N GLU A 125 -2.55 -26.44 -0.29
CA GLU A 125 -2.32 -27.11 -1.58
C GLU A 125 -1.76 -26.18 -2.67
N LYS A 126 -2.16 -24.91 -2.70
CA LYS A 126 -1.69 -23.93 -3.70
C LYS A 126 -0.98 -22.75 -3.05
N ALA A 127 0.00 -22.20 -3.79
CA ALA A 127 0.93 -21.22 -3.25
C ALA A 127 0.27 -19.88 -2.85
N SER A 128 -0.80 -19.47 -3.53
CA SER A 128 -1.49 -18.18 -3.42
C SER A 128 -2.89 -18.25 -2.80
N GLU A 129 -3.46 -19.44 -2.66
CA GLU A 129 -4.83 -19.61 -2.18
C GLU A 129 -4.99 -19.17 -0.72
N VAL A 130 -6.05 -18.41 -0.47
CA VAL A 130 -6.40 -17.86 0.84
C VAL A 130 -7.81 -18.29 1.22
N ILE A 131 -7.95 -18.77 2.45
CA ILE A 131 -9.22 -19.07 3.07
C ILE A 131 -9.63 -17.86 3.92
N VAL A 132 -10.80 -17.29 3.61
CA VAL A 132 -11.43 -16.21 4.35
C VAL A 132 -12.47 -16.80 5.29
N TYR A 133 -12.34 -16.56 6.59
CA TYR A 133 -13.31 -17.00 7.61
C TYR A 133 -14.21 -15.84 8.00
N LEU A 134 -15.52 -16.08 8.00
CA LEU A 134 -16.53 -15.10 8.36
C LEU A 134 -17.06 -15.34 9.77
N GLN A 135 -17.66 -14.30 10.36
CA GLN A 135 -18.17 -14.34 11.73
C GLN A 135 -19.34 -15.32 11.92
N ASP A 136 -20.08 -15.64 10.86
CA ASP A 136 -21.15 -16.64 10.87
C ASP A 136 -20.62 -18.10 10.88
N GLY A 137 -19.29 -18.28 10.85
CA GLY A 137 -18.63 -19.58 10.83
C GLY A 137 -18.41 -20.14 9.43
N SER A 138 -18.92 -19.47 8.38
CA SER A 138 -18.66 -19.86 7.00
C SER A 138 -17.21 -19.55 6.61
N LYS A 139 -16.76 -20.24 5.56
CA LYS A 139 -15.42 -20.04 4.98
C LYS A 139 -15.49 -20.05 3.46
N VAL A 140 -14.72 -19.17 2.84
CA VAL A 140 -14.63 -19.05 1.38
C VAL A 140 -13.17 -19.17 0.98
N VAL A 141 -12.90 -19.96 -0.06
CA VAL A 141 -11.55 -20.12 -0.62
C VAL A 141 -11.42 -19.28 -1.88
N HIS A 142 -10.37 -18.47 -1.94
CA HIS A 142 -10.03 -17.68 -3.12
C HIS A 142 -8.64 -18.04 -3.62
N GLY A 143 -8.44 -17.91 -4.94
CA GLY A 143 -7.11 -18.06 -5.56
C GLY A 143 -6.12 -16.99 -5.07
N PHE A 144 -6.61 -15.79 -4.79
CA PHE A 144 -5.89 -14.74 -4.08
C PHE A 144 -6.90 -13.73 -3.50
N VAL A 145 -6.41 -12.82 -2.65
CA VAL A 145 -7.19 -11.75 -2.05
C VAL A 145 -6.47 -10.41 -2.25
N ALA A 146 -7.17 -9.37 -2.67
CA ALA A 146 -6.62 -8.03 -2.78
C ALA A 146 -6.93 -7.22 -1.51
N HIS A 147 -5.91 -6.61 -0.91
CA HIS A 147 -6.07 -5.69 0.20
C HIS A 147 -4.93 -4.67 0.29
N LYS A 148 -5.26 -3.42 0.57
CA LYS A 148 -4.28 -2.34 0.69
C LYS A 148 -4.36 -1.66 2.06
N HIS A 149 -3.24 -1.67 2.76
CA HIS A 149 -3.09 -0.96 4.03
C HIS A 149 -2.77 0.52 3.81
N LYS A 150 -3.11 1.32 4.82
CA LYS A 150 -2.64 2.69 4.89
C LYS A 150 -1.12 2.70 5.13
N PRO A 151 -0.31 3.28 4.24
CA PRO A 151 1.13 3.35 4.44
C PRO A 151 1.45 4.26 5.64
N LYS A 152 2.59 3.98 6.29
CA LYS A 152 3.17 4.83 7.33
C LYS A 152 4.63 5.12 6.98
N ILE A 153 5.02 6.39 7.03
CA ILE A 153 6.42 6.78 6.84
C ILE A 153 7.26 6.15 7.95
N ASN A 154 8.38 5.56 7.55
CA ASN A 154 9.30 4.90 8.47
C ASN A 154 10.22 5.91 9.16
N GLY A 155 10.46 5.67 10.45
CA GLY A 155 11.44 6.41 11.24
C GLY A 155 10.94 7.76 11.76
N PRO A 156 11.77 8.45 12.56
CA PRO A 156 11.39 9.69 13.25
C PRO A 156 11.69 10.96 12.43
N PHE A 157 12.09 10.82 11.15
CA PHE A 157 12.72 11.92 10.40
C PHE A 157 11.76 13.08 10.09
N VAL A 158 10.48 12.79 9.91
CA VAL A 158 9.45 13.84 9.71
C VAL A 158 9.48 14.82 10.90
N GLU A 159 9.43 14.30 12.12
CA GLU A 159 9.45 15.10 13.34
C GLU A 159 10.83 15.71 13.61
N GLN A 160 11.91 14.96 13.41
CA GLN A 160 13.28 15.41 13.73
C GLN A 160 13.79 16.51 12.81
N LEU A 161 13.39 16.50 11.54
CA LEU A 161 13.78 17.49 10.55
C LEU A 161 12.73 18.59 10.39
N GLY A 162 11.52 18.43 10.95
CA GLY A 162 10.44 19.39 10.80
C GLY A 162 9.86 19.39 9.38
N LEU A 163 9.76 18.21 8.76
CA LEU A 163 9.25 18.07 7.41
C LEU A 163 7.73 18.21 7.40
N GLU A 164 7.22 18.93 6.40
CA GLU A 164 5.79 19.01 6.16
C GLU A 164 5.27 17.73 5.49
N LEU A 165 4.04 17.33 5.84
CA LEU A 165 3.33 16.25 5.17
C LEU A 165 2.25 16.84 4.25
N ALA A 166 2.07 16.23 3.09
CA ALA A 166 0.92 16.50 2.22
C ALA A 166 -0.36 15.86 2.80
N ASP A 167 -1.52 16.24 2.28
CA ASP A 167 -2.82 15.67 2.67
C ASP A 167 -2.90 14.14 2.50
N THR A 168 -2.09 13.60 1.59
CA THR A 168 -1.96 12.16 1.35
C THR A 168 -1.05 11.45 2.37
N ALA A 169 -0.62 12.14 3.43
CA ALA A 169 0.26 11.66 4.51
C ALA A 169 1.64 11.17 4.05
N VAL A 170 2.12 11.68 2.90
CA VAL A 170 3.50 11.54 2.43
C VAL A 170 4.27 12.84 2.70
N ILE A 171 5.60 12.79 2.70
CA ILE A 171 6.46 13.98 2.83
C ILE A 171 6.17 14.92 1.67
N ASN A 172 5.85 16.17 1.99
CA ASN A 172 5.66 17.22 1.02
C ASN A 172 7.00 17.54 0.34
N SER A 173 7.08 17.30 -0.96
CA SER A 173 8.27 17.55 -1.76
C SER A 173 7.87 18.11 -3.12
N SER A 174 8.66 19.03 -3.64
CA SER A 174 8.32 19.82 -4.82
C SER A 174 8.96 19.25 -6.08
N SER A 175 8.12 18.82 -7.02
CA SER A 175 8.54 18.46 -8.38
C SER A 175 9.16 19.68 -9.10
N PRO A 176 10.17 19.51 -9.96
CA PRO A 176 10.75 18.23 -10.40
C PRO A 176 11.82 17.66 -9.48
N TRP A 177 12.45 18.46 -8.60
CA TRP A 177 13.64 18.04 -7.86
C TRP A 177 13.36 17.28 -6.56
N TYR A 178 12.11 17.25 -6.10
CA TYR A 178 11.68 16.60 -4.86
C TYR A 178 12.39 17.12 -3.60
N GLU A 179 12.71 18.41 -3.59
CA GLU A 179 13.15 19.12 -2.39
C GLU A 179 11.96 19.32 -1.44
N THR A 180 12.20 19.16 -0.14
CA THR A 180 11.18 19.29 0.91
C THR A 180 10.95 20.76 1.31
N SER A 181 10.09 20.99 2.32
CA SER A 181 9.94 22.31 2.94
C SER A 181 11.23 22.81 3.64
N VAL A 182 12.16 21.90 3.93
CA VAL A 182 13.47 22.22 4.51
C VAL A 182 14.49 22.26 3.38
N SER A 183 15.14 23.42 3.19
CA SER A 183 16.13 23.60 2.13
C SER A 183 17.30 22.62 2.29
N CYS A 184 17.76 22.08 1.16
CA CYS A 184 18.80 21.05 1.05
C CYS A 184 18.39 19.65 1.55
N ASP A 185 17.14 19.46 2.00
CA ASP A 185 16.58 18.15 2.33
C ASP A 185 15.66 17.68 1.20
N PHE A 186 15.86 16.45 0.73
CA PHE A 186 15.12 15.84 -0.39
C PHE A 186 14.39 14.58 0.09
N ALA A 187 13.21 14.32 -0.47
CA ALA A 187 12.44 13.11 -0.16
C ALA A 187 11.96 12.43 -1.44
N VAL A 188 12.23 11.13 -1.57
CA VAL A 188 11.97 10.37 -2.79
C VAL A 188 11.39 8.99 -2.51
N GLY A 189 10.64 8.44 -3.48
CA GLY A 189 10.02 7.12 -3.37
C GLY A 189 8.76 7.13 -2.51
N ASP A 190 8.45 5.97 -1.91
CA ASP A 190 7.18 5.73 -1.21
C ASP A 190 6.91 6.70 -0.05
N CYS A 191 7.93 7.28 0.57
CA CYS A 191 7.75 8.26 1.64
C CYS A 191 7.33 9.65 1.14
N ALA A 192 7.47 9.92 -0.15
CA ALA A 192 7.23 11.23 -0.78
C ALA A 192 6.28 11.12 -1.99
N SER A 193 5.64 9.96 -2.19
CA SER A 193 4.70 9.75 -3.30
C SER A 193 3.46 8.97 -2.86
N PRO A 194 2.24 9.42 -3.23
CA PRO A 194 1.01 8.69 -2.94
C PRO A 194 0.85 7.43 -3.81
N VAL A 195 1.70 7.25 -4.83
CA VAL A 195 1.70 6.10 -5.74
C VAL A 195 3.00 5.30 -5.55
N PRO A 196 3.08 4.45 -4.50
CA PRO A 196 4.27 3.65 -4.25
C PRO A 196 4.47 2.64 -5.39
N ALA A 197 5.54 2.81 -6.15
CA ALA A 197 5.90 1.97 -7.27
C ALA A 197 7.40 2.10 -7.55
N VAL A 198 8.06 0.98 -7.84
CA VAL A 198 9.52 0.95 -8.09
C VAL A 198 9.95 1.93 -9.20
N PRO A 199 9.30 1.97 -10.39
CA PRO A 199 9.72 2.90 -11.45
C PRO A 199 9.56 4.37 -11.04
N ASN A 200 8.52 4.68 -10.28
CA ASN A 200 8.29 6.02 -9.76
C ASN A 200 9.39 6.42 -8.77
N ALA A 201 9.73 5.55 -7.82
CA ALA A 201 10.82 5.79 -6.88
C ALA A 201 12.17 5.99 -7.56
N MET A 202 12.47 5.22 -8.61
CA MET A 202 13.68 5.40 -9.42
C MET A 202 13.72 6.76 -10.12
N SER A 203 12.61 7.17 -10.74
CA SER A 203 12.49 8.48 -11.40
C SER A 203 12.69 9.62 -10.41
N MET A 204 12.02 9.56 -9.26
CA MET A 204 12.17 10.58 -8.20
C MET A 204 13.61 10.71 -7.73
N GLY A 205 14.28 9.58 -7.50
CA GLY A 205 15.70 9.56 -7.12
C GLY A 205 16.62 10.20 -8.16
N ALA A 206 16.36 9.98 -9.44
CA ALA A 206 17.13 10.58 -10.53
C ALA A 206 17.02 12.11 -10.55
N PHE A 207 15.81 12.65 -10.43
CA PHE A 207 15.62 14.10 -10.39
C PHE A 207 16.15 14.74 -9.10
N ALA A 208 15.99 14.08 -7.94
CA ALA A 208 16.57 14.58 -6.70
C ALA A 208 18.10 14.64 -6.77
N ALA A 209 18.75 13.69 -7.44
CA ALA A 209 20.19 13.74 -7.67
C ALA A 209 20.61 14.95 -8.53
N ILE A 210 19.82 15.33 -9.53
CA ILE A 210 20.06 16.54 -10.34
C ILE A 210 19.95 17.80 -9.46
N GLY A 211 18.87 17.92 -8.68
CA GLY A 211 18.66 19.06 -7.77
C GLY A 211 19.78 19.19 -6.74
N LEU A 212 20.15 18.08 -6.11
CA LEU A 212 21.24 18.01 -5.14
C LEU A 212 22.60 18.37 -5.76
N ALA A 213 22.92 17.84 -6.95
CA ALA A 213 24.16 18.19 -7.65
C ALA A 213 24.20 19.68 -8.04
N GLY A 214 23.07 20.24 -8.47
CA GLY A 214 22.93 21.66 -8.80
C GLY A 214 23.17 22.57 -7.59
N GLN A 215 22.60 22.23 -6.42
CA GLN A 215 22.81 22.98 -5.19
C GLN A 215 24.25 22.88 -4.70
N LEU A 216 24.84 21.68 -4.70
CA LEU A 216 26.24 21.48 -4.27
C LEU A 216 27.25 22.19 -5.19
N GLY A 217 26.98 22.26 -6.50
CA GLY A 217 27.87 22.95 -7.44
C GLY A 217 27.78 24.48 -7.37
N ALA A 218 26.77 25.02 -6.71
CA ALA A 218 26.59 26.46 -6.51
C ALA A 218 27.19 26.98 -5.19
N GLU A 219 27.66 26.08 -4.31
CA GLU A 219 28.44 26.38 -3.11
C GLU A 219 29.92 26.67 -3.43
#